data_AF-A0A849EQF1-F1
#
_entry.id   AF-A0A849EQF1-F1
#
_cell.length_a   1.000
_cell.length_b   1.000
_cell.length_c   1.000
_cell.angle_alpha   90.00
_cell.angle_beta   90.00
_cell.angle_gamma   90.00
#
_symmetry.space_group_name_H-M   'P 1'
#
loop_
_entity.id
_entity.type
_entity.pdbx_description
1 polymer ?
#
loop_
_entity_poly.entity_id
_entity_poly.type
_entity_poly.pdbx_seq_one_letter_code
_entity_poly.pdbx_strand_id
1 'polypeptide(L)'
;MAELPPPELKWNGRSPDPGVREVKLPLPLPDMGDDFDWRQRDYDGFRQAMHQELQQRFPERKHWSPGDVEAVLVELLAAHLDQLSDMADRVSAEAFLETARRFESVAKWLDFIGYDPIEVREEIKTLDDLKTLYQTKPHEMARDKRRGPAAIRRQRRMAG
;
A
#
# COMPACT_ATOMS: atom_id res chain seq x y z
N MET A 1 -15.58 6.10 1.68
CA MET A 1 -15.97 6.51 0.32
C MET A 1 -16.08 8.01 0.33
N ALA A 2 -15.25 8.70 -0.44
CA ALA A 2 -15.44 10.13 -0.66
C ALA A 2 -16.81 10.35 -1.33
N GLU A 3 -17.63 11.22 -0.74
CA GLU A 3 -18.88 11.64 -1.36
C GLU A 3 -18.57 12.33 -2.69
N LEU A 4 -19.18 11.84 -3.77
CA LEU A 4 -19.09 12.48 -5.07
C LEU A 4 -19.73 13.87 -4.98
N PRO A 5 -19.10 14.92 -5.52
CA PRO A 5 -19.72 16.24 -5.54
C PRO A 5 -21.04 16.16 -6.32
N PRO A 6 -22.16 16.64 -5.76
CA PRO A 6 -23.46 16.53 -6.41
C PRO A 6 -23.47 17.38 -7.70
N PRO A 7 -24.01 16.83 -8.81
CA PRO A 7 -24.08 17.56 -10.08
C PRO A 7 -25.08 18.73 -9.99
N GLU A 8 -24.66 19.92 -10.44
CA GLU A 8 -25.49 21.12 -10.54
C GLU A 8 -26.14 21.19 -11.93
N LEU A 9 -27.46 21.37 -12.01
CA LEU A 9 -28.17 21.50 -13.29
C LEU A 9 -28.29 22.98 -13.66
N LYS A 10 -27.63 23.40 -14.75
CA LYS A 10 -27.69 24.77 -15.26
C LYS A 10 -28.50 24.85 -16.55
N TRP A 11 -29.41 25.82 -16.58
CA TRP A 11 -30.25 26.15 -17.72
C TRP A 11 -29.76 27.48 -18.32
N ASN A 12 -29.55 27.53 -19.64
CA ASN A 12 -29.17 28.72 -20.40
C ASN A 12 -30.38 29.65 -20.72
N GLY A 13 -31.60 29.21 -20.41
CA GLY A 13 -32.81 30.04 -20.44
C GLY A 13 -33.39 30.31 -21.84
N ARG A 14 -32.97 29.60 -22.90
CA ARG A 14 -33.52 29.75 -24.25
C ARG A 14 -34.05 28.44 -24.81
N SER A 15 -35.36 28.36 -25.06
CA SER A 15 -35.98 27.16 -25.64
C SER A 15 -35.63 26.98 -27.13
N PRO A 16 -35.29 25.76 -27.59
CA PRO A 16 -35.09 24.54 -26.80
C PRO A 16 -33.70 24.52 -26.13
N ASP A 17 -33.68 24.43 -24.81
CA ASP A 17 -32.45 24.34 -24.00
C ASP A 17 -32.34 22.91 -23.44
N PRO A 18 -31.34 22.11 -23.85
CA PRO A 18 -31.17 20.76 -23.31
C PRO A 18 -30.72 20.72 -21.84
N GLY A 19 -30.33 21.86 -21.23
CA GLY A 19 -29.81 21.91 -19.87
C GLY A 19 -28.43 21.22 -19.76
N VAL A 20 -27.54 21.77 -18.95
CA VAL A 20 -26.18 21.22 -18.75
C VAL A 20 -26.03 20.77 -17.31
N ARG A 21 -25.62 19.52 -17.11
CA ARG A 21 -25.17 19.03 -15.79
C ARG A 21 -23.70 19.40 -15.62
N GLU A 22 -23.41 20.32 -14.72
CA GLU A 22 -22.05 20.74 -14.37
C GLU A 22 -21.60 20.07 -13.07
N VAL A 23 -20.35 19.60 -13.05
CA VAL A 23 -19.68 19.12 -11.85
C VAL A 23 -18.43 19.98 -11.67
N LYS A 24 -18.31 20.66 -10.53
CA LYS A 24 -17.08 21.39 -10.20
C LYS A 24 -15.97 20.39 -9.91
N LEU A 25 -14.95 20.42 -10.75
CA LEU A 25 -13.80 19.54 -10.64
C LEU A 25 -12.81 20.06 -9.59
N PRO A 26 -12.03 19.17 -8.95
CA PRO A 26 -11.00 19.56 -8.00
C PRO A 26 -9.91 20.40 -8.65
N LEU A 27 -9.22 21.22 -7.85
CA LEU A 27 -8.14 22.11 -8.28
C LEU A 27 -7.03 21.36 -9.03
N PRO A 28 -6.29 22.02 -9.94
CA PRO A 28 -5.10 21.45 -10.58
C PRO A 28 -4.14 20.88 -9.52
N LEU A 29 -3.43 19.79 -9.87
CA LEU A 29 -2.37 19.22 -9.05
C LEU A 29 -1.29 20.27 -8.73
N PRO A 30 -0.78 20.27 -7.49
CA PRO A 30 0.36 21.09 -7.12
C PRO A 30 1.60 20.67 -7.91
N ASP A 31 2.50 21.62 -8.17
CA ASP A 31 3.82 21.35 -8.75
C ASP A 31 4.56 20.34 -7.85
N MET A 32 5.26 19.37 -8.44
CA MET A 32 5.91 18.29 -7.67
C MET A 32 7.04 18.86 -6.79
N GLY A 33 6.70 19.21 -5.54
CA GLY A 33 7.64 19.65 -4.53
C GLY A 33 7.08 20.69 -3.56
N ASP A 34 6.08 20.33 -2.75
CA ASP A 34 6.04 20.58 -1.29
C ASP A 34 4.69 20.11 -0.68
N ASP A 35 3.59 20.16 -1.45
CA ASP A 35 2.23 19.88 -0.94
C ASP A 35 1.69 18.48 -1.29
N PHE A 36 2.51 17.59 -1.85
CA PHE A 36 2.08 16.23 -2.19
C PHE A 36 2.02 15.35 -0.93
N ASP A 37 0.82 14.94 -0.51
CA ASP A 37 0.65 14.02 0.61
C ASP A 37 1.00 12.59 0.18
N TRP A 38 2.25 12.19 0.43
CA TRP A 38 2.77 10.85 0.17
C TRP A 38 2.04 9.72 0.93
N ARG A 39 1.21 10.07 1.92
CA ARG A 39 0.41 9.09 2.68
C ARG A 39 -0.94 8.81 2.02
N GLN A 40 -1.42 9.68 1.14
CA GLN A 40 -2.69 9.51 0.45
C GLN A 40 -2.51 8.55 -0.75
N ARG A 41 -2.56 7.25 -0.46
CA ARG A 41 -2.40 6.16 -1.44
C ARG A 41 -3.59 5.21 -1.41
N ASP A 42 -4.78 5.79 -1.43
CA ASP A 42 -6.06 5.08 -1.49
C ASP A 42 -6.76 5.33 -2.84
N TYR A 43 -7.82 4.57 -3.10
CA TYR A 43 -8.62 4.70 -4.32
C TYR A 43 -9.03 6.15 -4.62
N ASP A 44 -9.56 6.86 -3.63
CA ASP A 44 -10.07 8.23 -3.80
C ASP A 44 -8.93 9.22 -4.12
N GLY A 45 -7.79 9.09 -3.45
CA GLY A 45 -6.59 9.89 -3.71
C GLY A 45 -6.02 9.67 -5.11
N PHE A 46 -5.84 8.41 -5.53
CA PHE A 46 -5.35 8.10 -6.87
C PHE A 46 -6.30 8.59 -7.96
N ARG A 47 -7.61 8.38 -7.77
CA ARG A 47 -8.64 8.82 -8.71
C ARG A 47 -8.65 10.33 -8.85
N GLN A 48 -8.58 11.05 -7.73
CA GLN A 48 -8.53 12.51 -7.72
C GLN A 48 -7.28 13.01 -8.45
N ALA A 49 -6.10 12.51 -8.11
CA ALA A 49 -4.85 12.94 -8.74
C ALA A 49 -4.88 12.73 -10.26
N MET A 50 -5.29 11.55 -10.72
CA MET A 50 -5.37 11.28 -12.17
C MET A 50 -6.40 12.17 -12.89
N HIS A 51 -7.54 12.48 -12.28
CA HIS A 51 -8.49 13.42 -12.88
C HIS A 51 -7.97 14.85 -12.94
N GLN A 52 -7.23 15.29 -11.92
CA GLN A 52 -6.60 16.61 -11.91
C GLN A 52 -5.52 16.69 -13.01
N GLU A 53 -4.70 15.65 -13.18
CA GLU A 53 -3.74 15.54 -14.30
C GLU A 53 -4.46 15.65 -15.66
N LEU A 54 -5.55 14.91 -15.85
CA LEU A 54 -6.32 14.94 -17.11
C LEU A 54 -6.85 16.34 -17.42
N GLN A 55 -7.34 17.06 -16.41
CA GLN A 55 -7.85 18.43 -16.59
C GLN A 55 -6.74 19.43 -16.93
N GLN A 56 -5.58 19.30 -16.27
CA GLN A 56 -4.43 20.14 -16.58
C GLN A 56 -3.92 19.90 -18.01
N ARG A 57 -3.91 18.64 -18.44
CA ARG A 57 -3.34 18.25 -19.74
C ARG A 57 -4.29 18.53 -20.90
N PHE A 58 -5.60 18.49 -20.68
CA PHE A 58 -6.64 18.73 -21.69
C PHE A 58 -7.62 19.83 -21.24
N PRO A 59 -7.14 21.08 -21.03
CA PRO A 59 -7.96 22.16 -20.49
C PRO A 59 -9.14 22.55 -21.41
N GLU A 60 -9.06 22.24 -22.71
CA GLU A 60 -10.14 22.41 -23.67
C GLU A 60 -11.34 21.48 -23.42
N ARG A 61 -11.12 20.33 -22.77
CA ARG A 61 -12.18 19.40 -22.40
C ARG A 61 -12.83 19.84 -21.09
N LYS A 62 -13.97 20.51 -21.24
CA LYS A 62 -14.74 21.07 -20.11
C LYS A 62 -15.66 20.08 -19.40
N HIS A 63 -15.90 18.92 -20.00
CA HIS A 63 -16.88 17.95 -19.51
C HIS A 63 -16.24 16.57 -19.33
N TRP A 64 -16.45 16.01 -18.15
CA TRP A 64 -16.06 14.66 -17.78
C TRP A 64 -17.28 13.97 -17.19
N SER A 65 -17.74 12.91 -17.84
CA SER A 65 -18.88 12.11 -17.38
C SER A 65 -18.39 10.74 -16.86
N PRO A 66 -19.10 10.10 -15.92
CA PRO A 66 -18.78 8.74 -15.50
C PRO A 66 -18.86 7.70 -16.64
N GLY A 67 -19.57 8.00 -17.72
CA GLY A 67 -19.64 7.14 -18.91
C GLY A 67 -18.49 7.36 -19.89
N ASP A 68 -17.63 8.35 -19.65
CA ASP A 68 -16.47 8.62 -20.50
C ASP A 68 -15.43 7.52 -20.28
N VAL A 69 -14.83 7.03 -21.38
CA VAL A 69 -13.83 5.96 -21.33
C VAL A 69 -12.65 6.37 -20.44
N GLU A 70 -12.25 7.63 -20.49
CA GLU A 70 -11.17 8.17 -19.67
C GLU A 70 -11.50 8.11 -18.17
N ALA A 71 -12.75 8.38 -17.79
CA ALA A 71 -13.19 8.27 -16.39
C ALA A 71 -13.16 6.81 -15.93
N VAL A 72 -13.67 5.89 -16.75
CA VAL A 72 -13.66 4.46 -16.44
C VAL A 72 -12.22 3.92 -16.31
N LEU A 73 -11.30 4.35 -17.19
CA LEU A 73 -9.90 3.98 -17.10
C LEU A 73 -9.26 4.50 -15.81
N VAL A 74 -9.55 5.74 -15.43
CA VAL A 74 -9.06 6.33 -14.18
C VAL A 74 -9.57 5.53 -12.96
N GLU A 75 -10.85 5.15 -12.93
CA GLU A 75 -11.41 4.33 -11.86
C GLU A 75 -10.79 2.94 -11.80
N LEU A 76 -10.62 2.28 -12.95
CA LEU A 76 -9.97 0.96 -13.03
C LEU A 76 -8.52 1.02 -12.51
N LEU A 77 -7.75 2.02 -12.95
CA LEU A 77 -6.38 2.21 -12.52
C LEU A 77 -6.29 2.54 -11.03
N ALA A 78 -7.18 3.41 -10.53
CA ALA A 78 -7.21 3.78 -9.11
C ALA A 78 -7.50 2.57 -8.23
N ALA A 79 -8.44 1.71 -8.64
CA ALA A 79 -8.74 0.47 -7.92
C ALA A 79 -7.55 -0.49 -7.89
N HIS A 80 -6.80 -0.60 -8.98
CA HIS A 80 -5.61 -1.45 -9.01
C HIS A 80 -4.45 -0.88 -8.19
N LEU A 81 -4.23 0.43 -8.25
CA LEU A 81 -3.20 1.10 -7.45
C LEU A 81 -3.47 1.00 -5.94
N ASP A 82 -4.73 1.07 -5.52
CA ASP A 82 -5.14 0.85 -4.13
C ASP A 82 -4.74 -0.56 -3.64
N GLN A 83 -5.02 -1.59 -4.46
CA GLN A 83 -4.61 -2.97 -4.16
C GLN A 83 -3.08 -3.13 -4.10
N LEU A 84 -2.36 -2.52 -5.05
CA LEU A 84 -0.90 -2.55 -5.06
C LEU A 84 -0.31 -1.81 -3.83
N SER A 85 -0.95 -0.73 -3.40
CA SER A 85 -0.60 0.04 -2.21
C SER A 85 -0.73 -0.82 -0.94
N ASP A 86 -1.86 -1.51 -0.75
CA ASP A 86 -2.03 -2.47 0.36
C ASP A 86 -0.98 -3.58 0.33
N MET A 87 -0.73 -4.14 -0.85
CA MET A 87 0.28 -5.19 -1.01
C MET A 87 1.69 -4.68 -0.65
N ALA A 88 2.04 -3.47 -1.09
CA ALA A 88 3.33 -2.86 -0.79
C ALA A 88 3.51 -2.64 0.72
N ASP A 89 2.47 -2.20 1.43
CA ASP A 89 2.52 -2.01 2.88
C ASP A 89 2.67 -3.36 3.61
N ARG A 90 1.99 -4.41 3.14
CA ARG A 90 2.12 -5.78 3.70
C ARG A 90 3.50 -6.36 3.47
N VAL A 91 4.10 -6.16 2.30
CA VAL A 91 5.46 -6.60 1.99
C VAL A 91 6.47 -5.81 2.83
N SER A 92 6.28 -4.49 2.96
CA SER A 92 7.15 -3.62 3.74
C SER A 92 7.16 -3.99 5.23
N ALA A 93 6.01 -4.40 5.77
CA ALA A 93 5.93 -4.92 7.14
C ALA A 93 6.78 -6.19 7.36
N GLU A 94 7.07 -6.96 6.33
CA GLU A 94 7.90 -8.18 6.38
C GLU A 94 9.38 -7.93 6.07
N ALA A 95 9.75 -6.70 5.69
CA ALA A 95 11.09 -6.34 5.24
C ALA A 95 12.14 -6.28 6.35
N PHE A 96 11.74 -6.27 7.62
CA PHE A 96 12.66 -6.26 8.75
C PHE A 96 12.31 -7.37 9.74
N LEU A 97 13.33 -8.00 10.33
CA LEU A 97 13.13 -9.06 11.33
C LEU A 97 12.21 -8.58 12.47
N GLU A 98 12.37 -7.34 12.93
CA GLU A 98 11.59 -6.75 14.01
C GLU A 98 10.09 -6.66 13.69
N THR A 99 9.73 -6.29 12.46
CA THR A 99 8.34 -6.07 12.04
C THR A 99 7.70 -7.32 11.42
N ALA A 100 8.50 -8.23 10.87
CA ALA A 100 8.01 -9.43 10.17
C ALA A 100 7.12 -10.30 11.07
N ARG A 101 6.03 -10.79 10.50
CA ARG A 101 5.03 -11.65 11.17
C ARG A 101 4.88 -13.00 10.52
N ARG A 102 5.27 -13.16 9.25
CA ARG A 102 5.20 -14.45 8.55
C ARG A 102 6.38 -15.32 8.95
N PHE A 103 6.11 -16.62 9.08
CA PHE A 103 7.11 -17.65 9.35
C PHE A 103 8.28 -17.57 8.36
N GLU A 104 7.98 -17.54 7.06
CA GLU A 104 8.99 -17.55 5.99
C GLU A 104 9.92 -16.34 6.06
N SER A 105 9.36 -15.15 6.28
CA SER A 105 10.13 -13.91 6.44
C SER A 105 11.07 -14.01 7.65
N VAL A 106 10.53 -14.42 8.81
CA VAL A 106 11.31 -14.52 10.05
C VAL A 106 12.41 -15.57 9.92
N ALA A 107 12.10 -16.75 9.38
CA ALA A 107 13.07 -17.82 9.17
C ALA A 107 14.22 -17.34 8.26
N LYS A 108 13.89 -16.70 7.13
CA LYS A 108 14.88 -16.14 6.20
C LYS A 108 15.75 -15.08 6.88
N TRP A 109 15.18 -14.20 7.68
CA TRP A 109 15.93 -13.16 8.37
C TRP A 109 16.83 -13.72 9.48
N LEU A 110 16.38 -14.73 10.21
CA LEU A 110 17.17 -15.41 11.24
C LEU A 110 18.34 -16.18 10.63
N ASP A 111 18.09 -16.91 9.53
CA ASP A 111 19.12 -17.59 8.75
C ASP A 111 20.15 -16.60 8.18
N PHE A 112 19.69 -15.50 7.59
CA PHE A 112 20.56 -14.44 7.06
C PHE A 112 21.54 -13.88 8.10
N ILE A 113 21.14 -13.84 9.37
CA ILE A 113 21.99 -13.39 10.47
C ILE A 113 22.75 -14.51 11.18
N GLY A 114 22.70 -15.73 10.66
CA GLY A 114 23.41 -16.90 11.20
C GLY A 114 22.79 -17.47 12.49
N TYR A 115 21.48 -17.30 12.69
CA TYR A 115 20.74 -17.93 13.78
C TYR A 115 19.77 -18.96 13.21
N ASP A 116 20.02 -20.24 13.45
CA ASP A 116 19.09 -21.30 13.11
C ASP A 116 18.27 -21.74 14.35
N PRO A 117 16.95 -21.48 14.39
CA PRO A 117 16.10 -21.94 15.49
C PRO A 117 16.01 -23.45 15.64
N ILE A 118 16.26 -24.22 14.58
CA ILE A 118 16.24 -25.69 14.58
C ILE A 118 17.47 -26.20 15.32
N GLU A 119 18.67 -25.72 14.97
CA GLU A 119 19.91 -26.14 15.64
C GLU A 119 19.91 -25.83 17.15
N VAL A 120 19.27 -24.73 17.55
CA VAL A 120 19.21 -24.30 18.95
C VAL A 120 18.21 -25.13 19.78
N ARG A 121 17.37 -25.97 19.15
CA ARG A 121 16.28 -26.71 19.79
C ARG A 121 16.33 -28.20 19.46
N GLU A 122 16.66 -29.02 20.45
CA GLU A 122 16.70 -30.49 20.30
C GLU A 122 15.34 -31.12 19.92
N GLU A 123 14.23 -30.45 20.25
CA GLU A 123 12.86 -30.93 20.02
C GLU A 123 12.37 -30.72 18.57
N ILE A 124 13.01 -29.81 17.82
CA ILE A 124 12.60 -29.43 16.46
C ILE A 124 13.58 -30.05 15.48
N LYS A 125 13.08 -30.82 14.51
CA LYS A 125 13.93 -31.53 13.55
C LYS A 125 13.73 -31.06 12.12
N THR A 126 12.57 -30.50 11.82
CA THR A 126 12.21 -30.07 10.47
C THR A 126 11.70 -28.63 10.44
N LEU A 127 11.73 -28.03 9.25
CA LEU A 127 11.17 -26.69 9.02
C LEU A 127 9.66 -26.66 9.25
N ASP A 128 8.95 -27.76 8.95
CA ASP A 128 7.52 -27.89 9.19
C ASP A 128 7.17 -28.00 10.69
N ASP A 129 8.02 -28.65 11.49
CA ASP A 129 7.90 -28.65 12.94
C ASP A 129 8.06 -27.23 13.50
N LEU A 130 9.03 -26.48 12.98
CA LEU A 130 9.26 -25.09 13.38
C LEU A 130 8.09 -24.19 12.97
N LYS A 131 7.57 -24.36 11.76
CA LYS A 131 6.38 -23.66 11.27
C LYS A 131 5.18 -23.93 12.16
N THR A 132 4.96 -25.20 12.50
CA THR A 132 3.89 -25.64 13.40
C THR A 132 4.07 -25.04 14.80
N LEU A 133 5.30 -25.02 15.32
CA LEU A 133 5.62 -24.38 16.61
C LEU A 133 5.29 -22.89 16.58
N TYR A 134 5.68 -22.15 15.55
CA TYR A 134 5.42 -20.71 15.46
C TYR A 134 3.93 -20.41 15.29
N GLN A 135 3.20 -21.25 14.55
CA GLN A 135 1.75 -21.11 14.38
C GLN A 135 1.00 -21.38 15.70
N THR A 136 1.39 -22.42 16.44
CA THR A 136 0.74 -22.83 17.69
C THR A 136 1.19 -22.00 18.90
N LYS A 137 2.45 -21.54 18.89
CA LYS A 137 3.09 -20.78 19.98
C LYS A 137 3.82 -19.54 19.42
N PRO A 138 3.09 -18.47 19.02
CA PRO A 138 3.71 -17.27 18.45
C PRO A 138 4.75 -16.57 19.34
N HIS A 139 4.66 -16.75 20.65
CA HIS A 139 5.64 -16.23 21.60
C HIS A 139 7.04 -16.86 21.45
N GLU A 140 7.13 -18.09 20.94
CA GLU A 140 8.40 -18.75 20.61
C GLU A 140 9.08 -18.07 19.41
N MET A 141 8.32 -17.72 18.38
CA MET A 141 8.82 -16.91 17.26
C MET A 141 9.32 -15.54 17.74
N ALA A 142 8.57 -14.89 18.63
CA ALA A 142 8.99 -13.62 19.22
C ALA A 142 10.25 -13.75 20.08
N ARG A 143 10.44 -14.90 20.75
CA ARG A 143 11.66 -15.22 21.50
C ARG A 143 12.86 -15.34 20.56
N ASP A 144 12.70 -16.04 19.44
CA ASP A 144 13.78 -16.24 18.46
C ASP A 144 14.14 -14.93 17.73
N LYS A 145 13.15 -14.09 17.40
CA LYS A 145 13.37 -12.71 16.92
C LYS A 145 14.26 -11.88 17.84
N ARG A 146 14.15 -12.06 19.17
CA ARG A 146 15.00 -11.37 20.16
C ARG A 146 16.37 -12.02 20.31
N ARG A 147 16.44 -13.35 20.26
CA ARG A 147 17.69 -14.11 20.47
C ARG A 147 18.64 -14.02 19.30
N GLY A 148 18.15 -14.06 18.06
CA GLY A 148 18.99 -14.04 16.86
C GLY A 148 20.01 -12.89 16.85
N PRO A 149 19.57 -11.61 16.90
CA PRO A 149 20.49 -10.46 16.93
C PRO A 149 21.45 -10.46 18.14
N ALA A 150 21.03 -11.01 19.28
CA ALA A 150 21.87 -11.09 20.46
C ALA A 150 22.98 -12.15 20.33
N ALA A 151 22.74 -13.23 19.59
CA ALA A 151 23.72 -14.29 19.33
C ALA A 151 24.89 -13.79 18.47
N ILE A 152 24.62 -12.98 17.44
CA ILE A 152 25.66 -12.35 16.59
C ILE A 152 26.66 -11.53 17.42
N ARG A 153 26.15 -10.72 18.36
CA ARG A 153 26.99 -9.85 19.20
C ARG A 153 27.96 -10.66 20.07
N ARG A 154 27.58 -11.89 20.44
CA ARG A 154 28.45 -12.81 21.20
C ARG A 154 29.51 -13.45 20.30
N GLN A 155 29.16 -13.84 19.08
CA GLN A 155 30.10 -14.42 18.12
C GLN A 155 31.27 -13.47 17.80
N ARG A 156 31.01 -12.17 17.61
CA ARG A 156 32.08 -11.17 17.36
C ARG A 156 33.02 -10.93 18.53
N ARG A 157 32.65 -11.27 19.78
CA ARG A 157 33.53 -11.11 20.96
C ARG A 157 34.46 -12.30 21.21
N MET A 158 34.16 -13.46 20.60
CA MET A 158 34.96 -14.68 20.75
C MET A 158 36.03 -14.84 19.65
N ALA A 159 36.00 -13.97 18.64
CA ALA A 159 36.89 -14.01 17.47
C ALA A 159 37.88 -12.83 17.43
N GLY A 160 38.10 -12.15 18.55
CA GLY A 160 39.03 -11.03 18.69
C GLY A 160 40.06 -11.29 19.78
#